data_AF-B3T5Z0-F1
#
_entry.id   AF-B3T5Z0-F1
#
_cell.length_a   1.000
_cell.length_b   1.000
_cell.length_c   1.000
_cell.angle_alpha   90.00
_cell.angle_beta   90.00
_cell.angle_gamma   90.00
#
_symmetry.space_group_name_H-M   'P 1'
#
loop_
_entity.id
_entity.type
_entity.pdbx_description
1 polymer ?
#
loop_
_entity_poly.entity_id
_entity_poly.type
_entity_poly.pdbx_seq_one_letter_code
_entity_poly.pdbx_strand_id
1 'polypeptide(L)' 'QIHKKLLEIAEVVSIIEVTGRFDIMIRVYAKDLEDLHTVVIEKIGKIDGIQNTETFVELQKTDKEPSYLNINA' A
#
# COMPACT_ATOMS: atom_id res chain seq x y z
N GLN A 1 0.64 13.61 -9.25
CA GLN A 1 1.47 12.79 -10.15
C GLN A 1 1.93 11.49 -9.48
N ILE A 2 2.36 11.53 -8.22
CA ILE A 2 2.71 10.34 -7.41
C ILE A 2 1.64 9.25 -7.50
N HIS A 3 0.37 9.61 -7.27
CA HIS A 3 -0.77 8.67 -7.32
C HIS A 3 -0.85 7.88 -8.66
N LYS A 4 -0.61 8.54 -9.81
CA LYS A 4 -0.63 7.87 -11.13
C LYS A 4 0.53 6.88 -11.27
N LYS A 5 1.73 7.28 -10.85
CA LYS A 5 2.92 6.41 -10.87
C LYS A 5 2.77 5.20 -9.95
N LEU A 6 2.13 5.38 -8.78
CA LEU A 6 1.82 4.26 -7.89
C LEU A 6 0.83 3.28 -8.52
N LEU A 7 -0.17 3.76 -9.27
CA LEU A 7 -1.13 2.91 -10.00
C LEU A 7 -0.49 2.13 -11.16
N GLU A 8 0.67 2.56 -11.66
CA GLU A 8 1.43 1.84 -12.70
C GLU A 8 2.25 0.66 -12.12
N ILE A 9 2.42 0.59 -10.79
CA ILE A 9 3.15 -0.48 -10.12
C ILE A 9 2.19 -1.64 -9.85
N ALA A 10 2.42 -2.78 -10.53
CA ALA A 10 1.54 -3.95 -10.48
C ALA A 10 1.35 -4.53 -9.06
N GLU A 11 2.36 -4.37 -8.20
CA GLU A 11 2.33 -4.88 -6.82
C GLU A 11 1.44 -4.04 -5.90
N VAL A 12 1.05 -2.82 -6.30
CA VAL A 12 0.18 -1.95 -5.51
C VAL A 12 -1.26 -2.41 -5.60
N VAL A 13 -1.82 -2.82 -4.45
CA VAL A 13 -3.18 -3.37 -4.31
C VAL A 13 -4.19 -2.29 -3.94
N SER A 14 -3.76 -1.32 -3.14
CA SER A 14 -4.61 -0.21 -2.72
C SER A 14 -3.78 1.01 -2.37
N ILE A 15 -4.37 2.18 -2.60
CA ILE A 15 -3.80 3.48 -2.22
C ILE A 15 -4.85 4.23 -1.41
N ILE A 16 -4.46 4.70 -0.23
CA ILE A 16 -5.30 5.48 0.67
C ILE A 16 -4.55 6.75 1.05
N GLU A 17 -5.15 7.90 0.77
CA GLU A 17 -4.71 9.18 1.34
C GLU A 17 -5.23 9.29 2.77
N VAL A 18 -4.35 9.65 3.70
CA VAL A 18 -4.66 9.66 5.13
C VAL A 18 -4.33 11.02 5.72
N THR A 19 -5.14 11.45 6.68
CA THR A 19 -4.83 12.62 7.51
C THR A 19 -4.03 12.14 8.72
N GLY A 20 -2.70 12.26 8.69
CA GLY A 20 -1.86 11.73 9.77
C GLY A 20 -0.35 11.97 9.55
N ARG A 21 0.48 11.14 10.22
CA ARG A 21 1.96 11.19 10.09
C ARG A 21 2.44 10.90 8.66
N PHE A 22 1.66 10.13 7.92
CA PHE A 22 1.94 9.79 6.53
C PHE A 22 0.94 10.53 5.64
N ASP A 23 1.35 10.90 4.43
CA ASP A 23 0.44 11.48 3.44
C ASP A 23 -0.39 10.39 2.74
N ILE A 24 0.25 9.25 2.46
CA ILE A 24 -0.32 8.13 1.72
C ILE A 24 0.06 6.82 2.40
N MET A 25 -0.92 5.94 2.57
CA MET A 25 -0.71 4.55 2.92
C MET A 25 -1.10 3.66 1.74
N ILE A 26 -0.18 2.79 1.33
CA ILE A 26 -0.41 1.82 0.27
C ILE A 26 -0.31 0.41 0.81
N ARG A 27 -1.02 -0.51 0.18
CA ARG A 27 -0.85 -1.94 0.42
C ARG A 27 -0.24 -2.55 -0.83
N VAL A 28 0.80 -3.34 -0.63
CA VAL A 28 1.50 -4.05 -1.71
C VAL A 28 1.48 -5.55 -1.47
N TYR A 29 1.48 -6.32 -2.55
CA TYR A 29 1.80 -7.74 -2.50
C TYR A 29 3.14 -7.98 -3.17
N ALA A 30 4.04 -8.64 -2.45
CA ALA A 30 5.32 -9.07 -2.95
C ALA A 30 5.45 -10.58 -2.73
N LYS A 31 6.20 -11.25 -3.61
CA LYS A 31 6.38 -12.70 -3.55
C LYS A 31 7.18 -13.14 -2.32
N ASP A 32 8.17 -12.35 -1.94
CA ASP A 32 9.08 -12.57 -0.83
C ASP A 32 9.72 -11.25 -0.37
N LEU A 33 10.66 -11.30 0.58
CA LEU A 33 11.30 -10.11 1.13
C LEU A 33 12.24 -9.41 0.13
N GLU A 34 12.81 -10.14 -0.83
CA GLU A 34 13.70 -9.55 -1.85
C GLU A 34 12.86 -8.78 -2.88
N ASP A 35 11.74 -9.36 -3.30
CA ASP A 35 10.76 -8.68 -4.14
C ASP A 35 10.16 -7.46 -3.42
N LEU A 36 9.85 -7.57 -2.13
CA LEU A 36 9.37 -6.43 -1.33
C LEU A 36 10.41 -5.30 -1.30
N HIS A 37 11.69 -5.62 -1.07
CA HIS A 37 12.76 -4.64 -1.09
C HIS A 37 12.86 -3.94 -2.45
N THR A 38 12.75 -4.70 -3.54
CA THR A 38 12.77 -4.17 -4.91
C THR A 38 11.59 -3.25 -5.16
N VAL A 39 10.38 -3.63 -4.76
CA VAL A 39 9.18 -2.80 -4.91
C VAL A 39 9.32 -1.49 -4.13
N VAL A 40 9.77 -1.55 -2.87
CA VAL A 40 9.85 -0.36 -2.01
C VAL A 40 10.98 0.58 -2.46
N ILE A 41 12.17 0.07 -2.73
CA ILE A 41 13.35 0.91 -3.01
C ILE A 41 13.43 1.27 -4.49
N GLU A 42 13.33 0.28 -5.38
CA GLU A 42 13.61 0.48 -6.80
C GLU A 42 12.40 1.02 -7.59
N LYS A 43 11.17 0.74 -7.14
CA LYS A 43 9.95 1.23 -7.80
C LYS A 43 9.38 2.44 -7.07
N ILE A 44 8.97 2.28 -5.81
CA ILE A 44 8.30 3.34 -5.05
C ILE A 44 9.29 4.46 -4.69
N GLY A 45 10.42 4.12 -4.07
CA GLY A 45 11.41 5.10 -3.58
C GLY A 45 12.01 6.00 -4.67
N LYS A 46 11.96 5.58 -5.95
CA LYS A 46 12.41 6.37 -7.10
C LYS A 46 11.35 7.31 -7.68
N ILE A 47 10.11 7.28 -7.17
CA ILE A 47 9.08 8.20 -7.61
C ILE A 47 9.42 9.60 -7.10
N ASP A 48 9.68 10.51 -8.03
CA ASP A 48 9.89 11.93 -7.73
C ASP A 48 8.76 12.52 -6.87
N GLY A 49 9.15 13.20 -5.80
CA GLY A 49 8.27 13.71 -4.75
C GLY A 49 8.06 12.80 -3.54
N ILE A 50 8.43 11.51 -3.60
CA ILE A 50 8.47 10.66 -2.41
C ILE A 50 9.71 10.99 -1.60
N GLN A 51 9.51 11.48 -0.37
CA GLN A 51 10.62 11.86 0.51
C GLN A 51 11.09 10.70 1.37
N ASN A 52 10.14 9.95 1.94
CA ASN A 52 10.42 8.84 2.85
C ASN A 52 9.37 7.74 2.67
N THR A 53 9.75 6.51 2.97
CA THR A 53 8.83 5.38 3.06
C THR A 53 9.04 4.66 4.40
N GLU A 54 7.98 4.12 4.97
CA GLU A 54 8.03 3.24 6.13
C GLU A 54 7.26 1.97 5.77
N THR A 55 7.90 0.80 5.92
CA THR A 55 7.34 -0.48 5.46
C THR A 55 6.95 -1.33 6.65
N PHE A 56 5.71 -1.82 6.66
CA PHE A 56 5.19 -2.75 7.65
C PHE A 56 4.94 -4.10 6.99
N VAL A 57 5.61 -5.14 7.49
CA VAL A 57 5.40 -6.51 7.00
C VAL A 57 4.21 -7.12 7.75
N GLU A 58 3.18 -7.52 7.01
CA GLU A 58 2.02 -8.20 7.57
C GLU A 58 2.43 -9.60 8.07
N LEU A 59 2.39 -9.81 9.38
CA LEU A 59 2.66 -11.13 9.99
C LEU A 59 1.40 -11.98 10.12
N GLN A 60 0.27 -11.33 10.39
CA GLN A 60 -1.04 -11.96 10.54
C GLN A 60 -2.13 -10.99 10.13
N LYS A 61 -3.12 -11.48 9.38
CA LYS A 61 -4.31 -10.74 8.97
C LYS A 61 -5.56 -11.39 9.53
N THR A 62 -6.44 -10.58 10.09
CA THR A 62 -7.76 -11.02 10.56
C THR A 62 -8.81 -10.11 9.92
N ASP A 63 -9.62 -10.69 9.04
CA ASP A 63 -10.72 -9.96 8.40
C ASP A 63 -11.97 -10.00 9.27
N LYS A 64 -12.71 -8.89 9.29
CA LYS A 64 -14.03 -8.80 9.91
C LYS A 64 -15.05 -8.43 8.84
N GLU A 65 -16.05 -9.30 8.66
CA GLU A 65 -17.18 -9.00 7.78
C GLU A 65 -17.93 -7.75 8.28
N PRO A 66 -18.16 -6.75 7.43
CA PRO A 66 -18.85 -5.53 7.82
C PRO A 66 -20.34 -5.82 8.08
N SER A 67 -20.69 -5.98 9.36
CA SER A 67 -22.06 -6.28 9.81
C SER A 67 -23.10 -5.23 9.42
N TYR A 68 -22.69 -4.01 9.07
CA TYR A 68 -23.55 -2.89 8.70
C TYR A 68 -23.87 -2.83 7.19
N LEU A 69 -23.28 -3.70 6.36
CA LEU A 69 -23.64 -3.82 4.94
C LEU A 69 -24.80 -4.79 4.70
N ASN A 70 -25.25 -5.52 5.73
CA ASN A 70 -26.44 -6.36 5.69
C ASN A 70 -27.71 -5.51 5.84
N ILE A 71 -27.97 -4.67 4.85
CA ILE A 71 -29.26 -3.99 4.69
C ILE A 71 -30.03 -4.86 3.69
N ASN A 72 -31.08 -5.55 4.16
CA ASN A 72 -32.00 -6.46 3.42
C ASN A 72 -31.72 -7.97 3.54
N ALA A 73 -31.83 -8.53 4.75
CA ALA A 73 -32.31 -9.90 4.92
C ALA A 73 -33.80 -9.86 5.26
#